data_AF-A0A518I5T3-F1
#
_entry.id   AF-A0A518I5T3-F1
#
_cell.length_a   1.000
_cell.length_b   1.000
_cell.length_c   1.000
_cell.angle_alpha   90.00
_cell.angle_beta   90.00
_cell.angle_gamma   90.00
#
_symmetry.space_group_name_H-M   'P 1'
#
loop_
_entity.id
_entity.type
_entity.pdbx_description
1 polymer ?
#
loop_
_entity_poly.entity_id
_entity_poly.type
_entity_poly.pdbx_seq_one_letter_code
_entity_poly.pdbx_strand_id
1 'polypeptide(L)' 'MPPQTMQKKNDPNLLLQSNLKQDGQAVKAAMESEWSNGQVEGQVNRLKMIKRQMYGRASFDLLRARFLNNA' A
#
# COMPACT_ATOMS: atom_id res chain seq x y z
N MET A 1 -9.13 0.50 -41.59
CA MET A 1 -8.37 0.82 -40.35
C MET A 1 -9.29 0.68 -39.17
N PRO A 2 -9.01 -0.19 -38.18
CA PRO A 2 -9.83 -0.26 -36.98
C PRO A 2 -9.67 1.02 -36.12
N PRO A 3 -10.74 1.49 -35.45
CA PRO A 3 -10.72 2.72 -34.67
C PRO A 3 -9.82 2.61 -33.42
N GLN A 4 -8.98 3.61 -33.21
CA GLN A 4 -7.98 3.71 -32.13
C GLN A 4 -8.61 3.94 -30.72
N THR A 5 -9.94 3.91 -30.60
CA THR A 5 -10.67 4.29 -29.38
C THR A 5 -10.65 3.23 -28.29
N MET A 6 -10.17 2.01 -28.58
CA MET A 6 -10.21 0.87 -27.64
C MET A 6 -8.85 0.45 -27.07
N GLN A 7 -7.80 1.28 -27.18
CA GLN A 7 -6.49 1.00 -26.55
C GLN A 7 -6.23 1.86 -25.31
N LYS A 8 -6.73 3.11 -25.25
CA LYS A 8 -6.44 4.04 -24.14
C LYS A 8 -6.87 3.56 -22.75
N LYS A 9 -7.96 2.78 -22.64
CA LYS A 9 -8.51 2.35 -21.33
C LYS A 9 -7.65 1.30 -20.62
N ASN A 10 -6.77 0.59 -21.34
CA ASN A 10 -5.93 -0.47 -20.78
C ASN A 10 -4.45 -0.06 -20.68
N ASP A 11 -4.13 1.20 -21.00
CA ASP A 11 -2.77 1.72 -20.88
C ASP A 11 -2.45 1.94 -19.38
N PRO A 12 -1.48 1.20 -18.80
CA PRO A 12 -1.19 1.27 -17.37
C PRO A 12 -0.73 2.67 -16.93
N ASN A 13 -0.12 3.43 -17.85
CA ASN A 13 0.31 4.81 -17.61
C ASN A 13 -0.85 5.80 -17.49
N LEU A 14 -1.98 5.56 -18.16
CA LEU A 14 -3.13 6.46 -18.08
C LEU A 14 -3.80 6.39 -16.70
N LEU A 15 -3.85 5.19 -16.12
CA LEU A 15 -4.35 4.94 -14.76
C LEU A 15 -3.45 5.57 -13.70
N LEU A 16 -2.13 5.44 -13.86
CA LEU A 16 -1.18 6.09 -12.94
C LEU A 16 -1.35 7.62 -12.96
N GLN A 17 -1.50 8.21 -14.15
CA GLN A 17 -1.70 9.66 -14.29
C GLN A 17 -3.01 10.14 -13.67
N SER A 18 -4.10 9.38 -13.77
CA SER A 18 -5.37 9.75 -13.12
C SER A 18 -5.30 9.62 -11.61
N ASN A 19 -4.70 8.54 -11.11
CA ASN A 19 -4.61 8.27 -9.66
C ASN A 19 -3.70 9.30 -8.98
N LEU A 20 -2.56 9.66 -9.60
CA LEU A 20 -1.64 10.65 -9.05
C LEU A 20 -2.27 12.06 -9.01
N LYS A 21 -3.14 12.39 -9.97
CA LYS A 21 -3.91 13.64 -9.94
C LYS A 21 -4.97 13.64 -8.83
N GLN A 22 -5.60 12.49 -8.57
CA GLN A 22 -6.56 12.34 -7.46
C GLN A 22 -5.86 12.45 -6.10
N ASP A 23 -4.66 11.89 -5.99
CA ASP A 23 -3.86 11.89 -4.75
C ASP A 23 -3.07 13.19 -4.52
N GLY A 24 -3.28 14.23 -5.33
CA GLY A 24 -2.51 15.48 -5.26
C GLY A 24 -2.53 16.15 -3.88
N GLN A 25 -3.64 16.05 -3.14
CA GLN A 25 -3.72 16.56 -1.76
C GLN A 25 -2.86 15.74 -0.79
N ALA A 26 -2.85 14.41 -0.93
CA ALA A 26 -2.06 13.52 -0.10
C ALA A 26 -0.55 13.71 -0.35
N VAL A 27 -0.15 13.90 -1.61
CA VAL A 27 1.25 14.19 -1.97
C VAL A 27 1.70 15.53 -1.39
N LYS A 28 0.87 16.57 -1.51
CA LYS A 28 1.15 17.89 -0.93
C LYS A 28 1.28 17.80 0.60
N ALA A 29 0.34 17.14 1.26
CA ALA A 29 0.40 16.92 2.71
C ALA A 29 1.64 16.12 3.13
N ALA A 30 2.07 15.13 2.34
CA ALA A 30 3.29 14.37 2.61
C ALA A 30 4.57 15.21 2.51
N MET A 31 4.57 16.29 1.71
CA MET A 31 5.70 17.23 1.62
C MET A 31 5.66 18.33 2.69
N GLU A 32 4.47 18.75 3.11
CA GLU A 32 4.27 19.83 4.09
C GLU A 32 4.26 19.33 5.54
N SER A 33 3.94 18.06 5.76
CA SER A 33 3.90 17.43 7.08
C SER A 33 5.30 17.11 7.58
N GLU A 34 5.58 17.49 8.84
CA GLU A 34 6.77 17.04 9.57
C GLU A 34 6.70 15.55 9.96
N TRP A 35 5.50 14.95 9.91
CA TRP A 35 5.26 13.56 10.27
C TRP A 35 5.36 12.66 9.05
N SER A 36 6.20 11.63 9.15
CA SER A 36 6.34 10.57 8.15
C SER A 36 5.43 9.38 8.45
N ASN A 37 4.76 8.86 7.43
CA ASN A 37 4.01 7.59 7.50
C ASN A 37 4.94 6.35 7.63
N GLY A 38 6.26 6.53 7.53
CA GLY A 38 7.24 5.44 7.52
C GLY A 38 7.19 4.54 8.76
N GLN A 39 6.89 5.10 9.94
CA GLN A 39 6.75 4.31 11.16
C GLN A 39 5.54 3.37 11.08
N VAL A 40 4.41 3.87 10.59
CA VAL A 40 3.18 3.08 10.41
C VAL A 40 3.41 1.99 9.35
N GLU A 41 4.02 2.35 8.22
CA GLU A 41 4.36 1.41 7.16
C GLU A 41 5.33 0.33 7.63
N GLY A 42 6.30 0.69 8.48
CA GLY A 42 7.22 -0.25 9.10
C GLY A 42 6.50 -1.29 9.96
N GLN A 43 5.56 -0.86 10.80
CA GLN A 43 4.74 -1.77 11.61
C GLN A 43 3.86 -2.68 10.74
N VAL A 44 3.25 -2.13 9.68
CA VAL A 44 2.46 -2.91 8.72
C VAL A 44 3.33 -3.93 7.99
N ASN A 45 4.54 -3.57 7.59
CA ASN A 45 5.48 -4.49 6.93
C ASN A 45 5.94 -5.60 7.88
N ARG A 46 6.22 -5.28 9.14
CA ARG A 46 6.51 -6.30 10.18
C ARG A 46 5.34 -7.26 10.37
N LEU A 47 4.11 -6.74 10.45
CA LEU A 47 2.91 -7.56 10.57
C LEU A 47 2.73 -8.51 9.37
N LYS A 48 2.90 -7.98 8.14
CA LYS A 48 2.86 -8.78 6.91
C LYS A 48 3.94 -9.85 6.89
N MET A 49 5.14 -9.52 7.36
CA MET A 49 6.29 -10.44 7.43
C MET A 49 6.00 -11.61 8.38
N ILE A 50 5.50 -11.35 9.59
CA ILE A 50 5.12 -12.41 10.54
C ILE A 50 4.03 -13.31 9.95
N LYS A 51 2.99 -12.73 9.34
CA LYS A 51 1.92 -13.51 8.69
C LYS A 51 2.47 -14.39 7.56
N ARG A 52 3.47 -13.90 6.81
CA ARG A 52 4.14 -14.64 5.72
C ARG A 52 5.01 -15.78 6.24
N GLN A 53 5.76 -15.57 7.33
CA GLN A 53 6.52 -16.65 8.00
C GLN A 53 5.61 -17.79 8.47
N MET A 54 4.34 -17.49 8.73
CA MET A 54 3.34 -18.47 9.17
C MET A 54 2.56 -19.08 8.01
N TYR A 55 2.97 -18.83 6.75
CA TYR A 55 2.32 -19.35 5.55
C TYR A 55 0.80 -19.08 5.51
N GLY A 56 0.36 -17.94 6.06
CA GLY A 56 -1.05 -17.57 6.11
C GLY A 56 -1.90 -18.33 7.13
N ARG A 57 -1.32 -19.21 7.95
CA ARG A 57 -2.03 -20.01 8.96
C ARG A 57 -2.22 -19.32 10.32
N ALA A 58 -1.89 -18.03 10.40
CA ALA A 58 -2.04 -17.25 11.62
C ALA A 58 -3.50 -16.78 11.79
N SER A 59 -4.22 -17.29 12.79
CA SER A 59 -5.44 -16.66 13.27
C SER A 59 -5.11 -15.27 13.86
N PHE A 60 -6.12 -14.42 14.00
CA PHE A 60 -5.92 -13.07 14.53
C PHE A 60 -5.25 -13.07 15.91
N ASP A 61 -5.70 -13.95 16.82
CA ASP A 61 -5.15 -14.06 18.17
C ASP A 61 -3.67 -14.47 18.16
N LEU A 62 -3.31 -15.42 17.29
CA LEU A 62 -1.93 -15.88 17.16
C LEU A 62 -1.02 -14.82 16.53
N LEU A 63 -1.54 -14.08 15.54
CA LEU A 63 -0.83 -12.96 14.93
C LEU A 63 -0.61 -11.83 15.94
N ARG A 64 -1.62 -11.51 16.75
CA ARG A 64 -1.56 -10.50 17.82
C ARG A 64 -0.55 -10.90 18.89
N ALA A 65 -0.60 -12.14 19.37
CA ALA A 65 0.34 -12.66 20.37
C ALA A 65 1.79 -12.54 19.86
N ARG A 66 2.07 -12.94 18.61
CA ARG A 66 3.41 -12.81 18.03
C ARG A 66 3.83 -11.37 17.77
N PHE A 67 2.90 -10.50 17.38
CA PHE A 67 3.24 -9.10 17.10
C PHE A 67 3.58 -8.32 18.38
N LEU A 68 2.82 -8.54 19.45
CA LEU A 68 2.95 -7.81 20.73
C LEU A 68 3.96 -8.44 21.71
N ASN A 69 4.15 -9.77 21.68
CA ASN A 69 5.03 -10.46 22.65
C ASN A 69 6.46 -10.69 22.13
N ASN A 70 6.80 -10.18 20.95
CA ASN A 70 8.20 -10.16 20.49
C ASN A 70 8.92 -9.00 21.17
N ALA A 71 9.46 -9.27 22.36
CA ALA A 71 10.52 -8.48 23.00
C ALA A 71 11.88 -8.89 22.45
#